data_AF-A0A7X7ZTN1-F1
#
_entry.id   AF-A0A7X7ZTN1-F1
#
_cell.length_a   1.000
_cell.length_b   1.000
_cell.length_c   1.000
_cell.angle_alpha   90.00
_cell.angle_beta   90.00
_cell.angle_gamma   90.00
#
_symmetry.space_group_name_H-M   'P 1'
#
loop_
_entity.id
_entity.type
_entity.pdbx_description
1 polymer ?
#
loop_
_entity_poly.entity_id
_entity_poly.type
_entity_poly.pdbx_seq_one_letter_code
_entity_poly.pdbx_strand_id
1 'polypeptide(L)' 'MTVPSDIEIAQGAKLLPIEEIAEKAGIPGEYLIPYGKTKAKV' A
#
# COMPACT_ATOMS: atom_id res chain seq x y z
N MET A 1 -13.41 -6.20 25.24
CA MET A 1 -13.01 -6.30 23.82
C MET A 1 -11.53 -6.64 23.80
N THR A 2 -11.17 -7.74 23.16
CA THR A 2 -9.78 -8.07 22.85
C THR A 2 -9.40 -7.37 21.56
N VAL A 3 -8.29 -6.64 21.58
CA VAL A 3 -7.68 -6.10 20.36
C VAL A 3 -7.03 -7.30 19.64
N PRO A 4 -7.27 -7.49 18.32
CA PRO A 4 -6.62 -8.56 17.57
C PRO A 4 -5.11 -8.36 17.51
N SER A 5 -4.36 -9.42 17.21
CA SER A 5 -2.91 -9.32 16.98
C SER A 5 -2.59 -8.45 15.76
N ASP A 6 -1.36 -7.93 15.71
CA ASP A 6 -0.91 -7.07 14.60
C ASP A 6 -1.09 -7.73 13.22
N ILE A 7 -0.87 -9.04 13.13
CA ILE A 7 -1.04 -9.80 11.89
C ILE A 7 -2.51 -9.93 11.49
N GLU A 8 -3.42 -10.13 12.44
CA GLU A 8 -4.87 -10.19 12.16
C GLU A 8 -5.39 -8.83 11.69
N ILE A 9 -4.90 -7.74 12.30
CA ILE A 9 -5.21 -6.38 11.86
C ILE A 9 -4.70 -6.14 10.43
N ALA A 10 -3.46 -6.52 10.13
CA ALA A 10 -2.87 -6.35 8.80
C ALA A 10 -3.60 -7.18 7.72
N GLN A 11 -3.99 -8.41 8.03
CA GLN A 11 -4.76 -9.28 7.12
C GLN A 11 -6.18 -8.75 6.87
N GLY A 12 -6.79 -8.09 7.84
CA GLY A 12 -8.12 -7.47 7.70
C GLY A 12 -8.13 -6.15 6.93
N ALA A 13 -6.96 -5.56 6.63
CA ALA A 13 -6.86 -4.27 5.98
C ALA A 13 -7.26 -4.32 4.49
N LYS A 14 -8.01 -3.31 4.03
CA LYS A 14 -8.27 -3.10 2.60
C LYS A 14 -7.12 -2.29 2.00
N LEU A 15 -6.24 -2.97 1.27
CA LEU A 15 -5.09 -2.33 0.64
C LEU A 15 -5.52 -1.52 -0.60
N LEU A 16 -4.99 -0.30 -0.70
CA LEU A 16 -5.08 0.50 -1.91
C LEU A 16 -3.98 0.07 -2.91
N PRO A 17 -4.20 0.22 -4.22
CA PRO A 17 -3.13 0.11 -5.22
C PRO A 17 -1.98 1.08 -4.91
N ILE A 18 -0.74 0.66 -5.16
CA ILE A 18 0.44 1.47 -4.88
C ILE A 18 0.47 2.75 -5.74
N GLU A 19 -0.13 2.70 -6.93
CA GLU A 19 -0.27 3.82 -7.85
C GLU A 19 -1.13 4.94 -7.24
N GLU A 20 -2.25 4.59 -6.59
CA GLU A 20 -3.11 5.58 -5.91
C GLU A 20 -2.39 6.23 -4.71
N ILE A 21 -1.54 5.47 -4.02
CA ILE A 21 -0.74 5.98 -2.90
C ILE A 21 0.35 6.93 -3.43
N ALA A 22 1.02 6.55 -4.52
CA ALA A 22 2.05 7.37 -5.17
C ALA A 22 1.47 8.70 -5.69
N GLU A 23 0.30 8.67 -6.33
CA GLU A 23 -0.41 9.88 -6.78
C GLU A 23 -0.72 10.82 -5.62
N LYS A 24 -1.26 10.30 -4.52
CA LYS A 24 -1.54 11.09 -3.30
C LYS A 24 -0.28 11.66 -2.65
N ALA A 25 0.86 10.97 -2.80
CA ALA A 25 2.16 11.45 -2.34
C ALA A 25 2.83 12.42 -3.33
N GLY A 26 2.22 12.69 -4.49
CA GLY A 26 2.78 13.57 -5.52
C GLY A 26 3.92 12.95 -6.30
N ILE A 27 3.99 11.62 -6.38
CA ILE A 27 5.00 10.88 -7.14
C ILE A 27 4.44 10.56 -8.53
N PRO A 28 4.99 11.16 -9.61
CA PRO A 28 4.59 10.83 -10.97
C PRO A 28 4.85 9.35 -11.29
N GLY A 29 3.94 8.73 -12.05
CA GLY A 29 4.01 7.31 -12.38
C GLY A 29 5.27 6.90 -13.17
N GLU A 30 5.94 7.83 -13.85
CA GLU A 30 7.21 7.56 -14.56
C GLU A 30 8.38 7.23 -13.62
N TYR A 31 8.31 7.68 -12.37
CA TYR A 31 9.31 7.37 -11.33
C TYR A 31 8.90 6.18 -10.46
N LEU A 32 7.77 5.53 -10.76
CA LEU A 32 7.25 4.41 -9.98
C LEU A 32 7.55 3.09 -10.71
N ILE A 33 8.29 2.19 -10.05
CA ILE A 33 8.53 0.83 -10.55
C ILE A 33 7.74 -0.16 -9.68
N PRO A 34 6.55 -0.62 -10.10
CA PRO A 34 5.71 -1.49 -9.29
C PRO A 34 6.25 -2.92 -9.17
N TYR A 35 6.12 -3.49 -7.97
CA TYR A 35 6.36 -4.89 -7.66
C TYR A 35 5.07 -5.53 -7.16
N GLY A 36 4.19 -5.86 -8.10
CA GLY A 36 2.80 -6.21 -7.82
C GLY A 36 1.97 -4.97 -7.46
N LYS A 37 0.79 -5.18 -6.86
CA LYS A 37 -0.21 -4.11 -6.66
C LYS A 37 0.05 -3.17 -5.49
N THR A 38 0.90 -3.55 -4.53
CA THR A 38 0.98 -2.89 -3.22
C THR A 38 2.37 -2.42 -2.84
N LYS A 39 3.35 -2.56 -3.74
CA LYS A 39 4.74 -2.21 -3.51
C LYS A 39 5.33 -1.62 -4.78
N ALA A 40 6.25 -0.68 -4.61
CA ALA A 40 6.99 -0.09 -5.70
C ALA A 40 8.36 0.40 -5.20
N LYS A 41 9.28 0.60 -6.13
CA LYS A 41 10.50 1.37 -5.93
C LYS A 41 10.36 2.73 -6.60
N VAL A 42 10.97 3.75 -5.99
CA VAL A 42 11.06 5.13 -6.46
C VAL A 42 12.53 5.47 -6.69
#